data_AF-A0A968UPP8-F1
#
_entry.id   AF-A0A968UPP8-F1
#
_cell.length_a   1.000
_cell.length_b   1.000
_cell.length_c   1.000
_cell.angle_alpha   90.00
_cell.angle_beta   90.00
_cell.angle_gamma   90.00
#
_symmetry.space_group_name_H-M   'P 1'
#
loop_
_entity.id
_entity.type
_entity.pdbx_description
1 polymer ?
#
loop_
_entity_poly.entity_id
_entity_poly.type
_entity_poly.pdbx_seq_one_letter_code
_entity_poly.pdbx_strand_id
1 'polypeptide(L)' 'MQTLTFDSILDAIETLSVDEQTTLLSIMHRRLSDRRRAEIAANIARGKQDYQSGNVFRGTVDEAIEELNR' A
#
# COMPACT_ATOMS: atom_id res chain seq x y z
N MET A 1 24.02 -7.34 -12.56
CA MET A 1 22.60 -7.19 -12.91
C MET A 1 22.44 -5.82 -13.55
N GLN A 2 21.91 -5.74 -14.76
CA GLN A 2 21.54 -4.44 -15.34
C GLN A 2 20.35 -3.88 -14.56
N THR A 3 20.48 -2.67 -14.05
CA THR A 3 19.37 -1.93 -13.43
C THR A 3 18.48 -1.42 -14.56
N LEU A 4 17.27 -1.96 -14.68
CA LEU A 4 16.27 -1.41 -15.58
C LEU A 4 15.82 -0.05 -15.04
N THR A 5 15.83 0.97 -15.90
CA THR A 5 15.24 2.28 -15.59
C THR A 5 13.74 2.24 -15.85
N PHE A 6 13.00 3.15 -15.23
CA PHE A 6 11.57 3.28 -15.51
C PHE A 6 11.29 3.51 -17.00
N ASP A 7 12.07 4.39 -17.63
CA ASP A 7 11.95 4.66 -19.07
C ASP A 7 12.16 3.40 -19.91
N SER A 8 13.18 2.58 -19.60
CA SER A 8 13.40 1.31 -20.32
C SER A 8 12.25 0.30 -20.16
N ILE A 9 11.50 0.39 -19.05
CA ILE A 9 10.31 -0.45 -18.84
C ILE A 9 9.14 0.08 -19.67
N LEU A 10 8.98 1.41 -19.77
CA LEU A 10 7.98 2.02 -20.64
C LEU A 10 8.23 1.66 -22.10
N ASP A 11 9.47 1.83 -22.59
CA ASP A 11 9.86 1.48 -23.94
C ASP A 11 9.52 0.00 -24.25
N ALA A 12 9.80 -0.91 -23.31
CA ALA A 12 9.47 -2.32 -23.47
C ALA A 12 7.95 -2.58 -23.53
N ILE A 13 7.14 -1.86 -22.73
CA ILE A 13 5.68 -1.97 -22.76
C ILE A 13 5.13 -1.46 -24.10
N GLU A 14 5.71 -0.39 -24.66
CA GLU A 14 5.30 0.16 -25.95
C GLU A 14 5.53 -0.81 -27.12
N THR A 15 6.45 -1.76 -27.00
CA THR A 15 6.66 -2.81 -28.01
C THR A 15 5.59 -3.90 -28.03
N LEU A 16 4.75 -3.97 -26.99
CA LEU A 16 3.66 -4.95 -26.91
C LEU A 16 2.50 -4.56 -27.84
N SER A 17 1.74 -5.55 -28.30
CA SER A 17 0.48 -5.29 -28.99
C SER A 17 -0.55 -4.59 -28.08
N VAL A 18 -1.54 -3.93 -28.67
CA VAL A 18 -2.59 -3.23 -27.91
C VAL A 18 -3.32 -4.17 -26.93
N ASP A 19 -3.58 -5.41 -27.33
CA ASP A 19 -4.25 -6.41 -26.49
C ASP A 19 -3.37 -6.83 -25.30
N GLU A 20 -2.07 -7.00 -25.52
CA GLU A 20 -1.09 -7.30 -24.47
C GLU A 20 -0.92 -6.12 -23.50
N GLN A 21 -0.86 -4.89 -24.00
CA GLN A 21 -0.83 -3.68 -23.16
C GLN A 21 -2.08 -3.58 -22.28
N THR A 22 -3.26 -3.83 -22.85
CA THR A 22 -4.54 -3.81 -22.13
C THR A 22 -4.61 -4.90 -21.07
N THR A 23 -4.09 -6.09 -21.39
CA THR A 23 -3.99 -7.21 -20.45
C THR A 23 -3.02 -6.88 -19.31
N LEU A 24 -1.86 -6.28 -19.62
CA LEU A 24 -0.87 -5.83 -18.64
C LEU A 24 -1.48 -4.82 -17.67
N LEU A 25 -2.18 -3.80 -18.18
CA LEU A 25 -2.86 -2.81 -17.35
C LEU A 25 -3.85 -3.46 -16.38
N SER A 26 -4.64 -4.42 -16.85
CA SER A 26 -5.61 -5.16 -16.03
C SER A 26 -4.93 -5.94 -14.90
N ILE A 27 -3.84 -6.64 -15.22
CA ILE A 27 -3.03 -7.38 -14.23
C ILE A 27 -2.41 -6.43 -13.22
N MET A 28 -1.82 -5.32 -13.68
CA MET A 28 -1.15 -4.36 -12.81
C MET A 28 -2.13 -3.68 -11.86
N HIS A 29 -3.30 -3.28 -12.35
CA HIS A 29 -4.36 -2.71 -11.53
C HIS A 29 -4.81 -3.67 -10.42
N ARG A 30 -5.01 -4.95 -10.77
CA ARG A 30 -5.36 -5.98 -9.77
C ARG A 30 -4.26 -6.14 -8.73
N ARG A 31 -2.99 -6.24 -9.14
CA ARG A 31 -1.85 -6.39 -8.24
C ARG A 31 -1.70 -5.20 -7.29
N LEU A 32 -1.90 -3.97 -7.76
CA LEU A 32 -1.88 -2.78 -6.91
C LEU A 32 -3.01 -2.79 -5.89
N SER A 33 -4.22 -3.18 -6.31
CA SER A 33 -5.37 -3.34 -5.42
C SER A 33 -5.09 -4.39 -4.33
N ASP A 34 -4.52 -5.53 -4.70
CA ASP A 34 -4.21 -6.60 -3.75
C ASP A 34 -3.11 -6.20 -2.75
N ARG A 35 -2.07 -5.46 -3.20
CA ARG A 35 -1.07 -4.87 -2.29
C ARG A 35 -1.70 -3.93 -1.28
N ARG A 36 -2.58 -3.02 -1.73
CA ARG A 36 -3.27 -2.10 -0.84
C ARG A 36 -4.15 -2.83 0.19
N ARG A 37 -4.84 -3.90 -0.21
CA ARG A 37 -5.61 -4.74 0.73
C ARG A 37 -4.71 -5.42 1.76
N ALA A 38 -3.55 -5.92 1.34
CA ALA A 38 -2.58 -6.53 2.25
C ALA A 38 -2.04 -5.50 3.27
N GLU A 39 -1.73 -4.28 2.84
CA GLU A 39 -1.34 -3.18 3.74
C GLU A 39 -2.43 -2.86 4.76
N ILE A 40 -3.69 -2.76 4.33
CA ILE A 40 -4.83 -2.53 5.22
C ILE A 40 -4.96 -3.66 6.23
N ALA A 41 -4.89 -4.92 5.78
CA ALA A 41 -4.97 -6.08 6.66
C ALA A 41 -3.84 -6.09 7.71
N ALA A 42 -2.61 -5.76 7.30
CA ALA A 42 -1.48 -5.64 8.21
C ALA A 42 -1.66 -4.52 9.24
N ASN A 43 -2.17 -3.36 8.81
CA ASN A 43 -2.47 -2.24 9.71
C ASN A 43 -3.56 -2.60 10.73
N ILE A 44 -4.62 -3.30 10.29
CA ILE A 44 -5.68 -3.79 11.19
C ILE A 44 -5.11 -4.78 12.21
N ALA A 45 -4.29 -5.74 11.76
CA ALA A 45 -3.67 -6.72 12.64
C ALA A 45 -2.80 -6.04 13.71
N ARG A 46 -1.97 -5.07 13.30
CA ARG A 46 -1.15 -4.27 14.21
C ARG A 46 -2.01 -3.49 15.21
N GLY A 47 -3.01 -2.74 14.73
CA GLY A 47 -3.89 -1.97 15.62
C GLY A 47 -4.64 -2.84 16.62
N LYS A 48 -5.06 -4.06 16.24
CA LYS A 48 -5.66 -5.03 17.17
C LYS A 48 -4.66 -5.49 18.23
N GLN A 49 -3.44 -5.81 17.82
CA GLN A 49 -2.37 -6.21 18.74
C GLN A 49 -2.03 -5.09 19.73
N ASP A 50 -1.90 -3.86 19.25
CA ASP A 50 -1.61 -2.69 20.09
C ASP A 50 -2.73 -2.46 21.11
N TYR A 51 -3.99 -2.56 20.68
CA TYR A 51 -5.13 -2.45 21.58
C TYR A 51 -5.15 -3.53 22.67
N GLN A 52 -4.92 -4.80 22.28
CA GLN A 52 -4.91 -5.95 23.20
C GLN A 52 -3.74 -5.91 24.18
N SER A 53 -2.58 -5.45 23.74
CA SER A 53 -1.37 -5.31 24.58
C SER A 53 -1.39 -4.07 25.46
N GLY A 54 -2.38 -3.17 25.29
CA GLY A 54 -2.44 -1.92 26.02
C GLY A 54 -1.47 -0.86 25.51
N ASN A 55 -0.82 -1.09 24.36
CA ASN A 55 0.04 -0.14 23.66
C ASN A 55 -0.79 0.87 22.86
N VAL A 56 -1.82 1.42 23.50
CA VAL A 56 -2.71 2.44 22.95
C VAL A 56 -2.93 3.51 24.02
N PHE A 57 -3.03 4.76 23.58
CA PHE A 57 -3.49 5.83 24.46
C PHE A 57 -4.91 5.53 24.95
N ARG A 58 -5.18 5.76 26.24
CA ARG A 58 -6.50 5.64 26.85
C ARG A 58 -6.78 6.90 27.65
N GLY A 59 -7.80 7.64 27.27
CA GLY A 59 -8.17 8.90 27.88
C GLY A 59 -9.39 9.51 27.19
N THR A 60 -9.72 10.72 27.58
CA THR A 60 -10.75 11.53 26.91
C THR A 60 -10.27 12.01 25.54
N VAL A 61 -11.20 12.55 24.76
CA VAL A 61 -10.87 13.13 23.45
C VAL A 61 -9.90 14.31 23.59
N ASP A 62 -10.07 15.14 24.62
CA ASP A 62 -9.20 16.30 24.85
C ASP A 62 -7.76 15.87 25.16
N GLU A 63 -7.59 14.86 26.03
CA GLU A 63 -6.26 14.32 26.36
C GLU A 63 -5.60 13.64 25.13
N ALA A 64 -6.39 13.00 24.27
CA ALA A 64 -5.87 12.42 23.02
C ALA A 64 -5.42 13.50 22.02
N ILE A 65 -6.14 14.62 21.92
CA ILE A 65 -5.76 15.76 21.07
C ILE A 65 -4.49 16.43 21.61
N GLU A 66 -4.37 16.60 22.94
CA GLU A 66 -3.16 17.12 23.55
C GLU A 66 -1.93 16.24 23.26
N GLU A 67 -2.06 14.91 23.36
CA GLU A 67 -0.96 13.98 23.08
C GLU A 67 -0.55 13.99 21.59
N LEU A 68 -1.49 14.17 20.66
CA LEU A 68 -1.18 14.28 19.21
C LEU A 68 -0.47 15.58 18.83
N ASN A 69 -0.69 16.66 19.59
CA ASN A 69 -0.11 17.98 19.33
C ASN A 69 1.22 18.22 20.05
N ARG A 70 1.74 17.19 20.73
CA ARG A 70 2.98 17.23 21.50
C ARG A 70 4.22 17.02 20.62
#